data_AF-A0A2N0M076-F1
#
_entry.id   AF-A0A2N0M076-F1
#
_cell.length_a   1.000
_cell.length_b   1.000
_cell.length_c   1.000
_cell.angle_alpha   90.00
_cell.angle_beta   90.00
_cell.angle_gamma   90.00
#
_symmetry.space_group_name_H-M   'P 1'
#
loop_
_entity.id
_entity.type
_entity.pdbx_description
1 polymer ?
#
loop_
_entity_poly.entity_id
_entity_poly.type
_entity_poly.pdbx_seq_one_letter_code
_entity_poly.pdbx_strand_id
1 'polypeptide(L)'
;MPSNFWMMINNEENFRITQARGFTLLGLKAQHRRKVQRITEGDRILLYISHLRRFAATATAMSSFYEAEEPIWVNEGSTGFSYHIKLKPGVILKDEQFIDANLLAPRLEYIKRWNPEDWYMAFQGNLHLLPKNDFTLIEEEMKKLHFGKSYVPTDFTPPVNSQRRRRSGGRRNRQNQDGQPQTDQPQAVQNPSGQNQTDPPQFRPPQSGQGQPSQRN
;
A
#
# COMPACT_ATOMS: atom_id res chain seq x y z
N MET A 1 17.94 6.57 -3.80
CA MET A 1 17.02 5.45 -3.47
C MET A 1 15.63 5.78 -3.99
N PRO A 2 14.82 4.80 -4.42
CA PRO A 2 13.40 5.04 -4.65
C PRO A 2 12.74 5.56 -3.36
N SER A 3 11.93 6.61 -3.47
CA SER A 3 11.29 7.24 -2.31
C SER A 3 10.04 6.47 -1.89
N ASN A 4 9.25 6.01 -2.87
CA ASN A 4 8.03 5.25 -2.65
C ASN A 4 7.91 4.03 -3.57
N PHE A 5 7.08 3.08 -3.15
CA PHE A 5 6.71 1.89 -3.89
C PHE A 5 5.21 1.90 -4.10
N TRP A 6 4.78 1.93 -5.36
CA TRP A 6 3.38 2.01 -5.74
C TRP A 6 2.94 0.73 -6.41
N MET A 7 1.67 0.39 -6.24
CA MET A 7 0.99 -0.59 -7.04
C MET A 7 -0.14 0.10 -7.80
N MET A 8 -0.11 -0.04 -9.11
CA MET A 8 -1.12 0.48 -10.01
C MET A 8 -1.96 -0.69 -10.54
N ILE A 9 -3.27 -0.51 -10.47
CA ILE A 9 -4.28 -1.51 -10.80
C ILE A 9 -4.96 -1.10 -12.10
N ASN A 10 -4.84 -1.96 -13.11
CA ASN A 10 -5.50 -1.82 -14.41
C ASN A 10 -6.29 -3.09 -14.74
N ASN A 11 -7.29 -2.96 -15.62
CA ASN A 11 -7.82 -4.12 -16.32
C ASN A 11 -6.80 -4.69 -17.32
N GLU A 12 -7.09 -5.85 -17.91
CA GLU A 12 -6.19 -6.49 -18.86
C GLU A 12 -5.99 -5.65 -20.13
N GLU A 13 -7.06 -5.08 -20.68
CA GLU A 13 -7.02 -4.27 -21.90
C GLU A 13 -6.04 -3.08 -21.78
N ASN A 14 -6.17 -2.28 -20.73
CA ASN A 14 -5.29 -1.14 -20.47
C ASN A 14 -3.86 -1.58 -20.14
N PHE A 15 -3.68 -2.74 -19.52
CA PHE A 15 -2.36 -3.34 -19.35
C PHE A 15 -1.73 -3.68 -20.72
N ARG A 16 -2.48 -4.29 -21.65
CA ARG A 16 -1.99 -4.61 -23.00
C ARG A 16 -1.63 -3.37 -23.80
N ILE A 17 -2.40 -2.28 -23.68
CA ILE A 17 -2.07 -1.00 -24.30
C ILE A 17 -0.72 -0.47 -23.77
N THR A 18 -0.52 -0.48 -22.45
CA THR A 18 0.76 -0.08 -21.85
C THR A 18 1.91 -1.00 -22.29
N GLN A 19 1.66 -2.32 -22.38
CA GLN A 19 2.62 -3.31 -22.82
C GLN A 19 3.04 -3.10 -24.28
N ALA A 20 2.08 -2.86 -25.19
CA ALA A 20 2.33 -2.60 -26.61
C ALA A 20 3.17 -1.33 -26.83
N ARG A 21 3.10 -0.38 -25.89
CA ARG A 21 3.93 0.84 -25.86
C ARG A 21 5.26 0.66 -25.12
N GLY A 22 5.61 -0.57 -24.75
CA GLY A 22 6.88 -0.92 -24.12
C GLY A 22 7.02 -0.45 -22.68
N PHE A 23 5.92 -0.23 -21.94
CA PHE A 23 5.93 0.26 -20.55
C PHE A 23 6.73 1.56 -20.36
N THR A 24 6.64 2.47 -21.33
CA THR A 24 7.32 3.78 -21.31
C THR A 24 6.44 4.90 -20.76
N LEU A 25 5.13 4.66 -20.69
CA LEU A 25 4.13 5.63 -20.27
C LEU A 25 3.02 4.94 -19.49
N LEU A 26 2.52 5.61 -18.44
CA LEU A 26 1.42 5.11 -17.63
C LEU A 26 0.37 6.19 -17.40
N GLY A 27 -0.89 5.83 -17.65
CA GLY A 27 -2.05 6.63 -17.30
C GLY A 27 -2.50 6.36 -15.88
N LEU A 28 -2.95 7.40 -15.19
CA LEU A 28 -3.45 7.39 -13.82
C LEU A 28 -4.77 8.15 -13.76
N LYS A 29 -5.72 7.63 -12.98
CA LYS A 29 -7.06 8.22 -12.87
C LYS A 29 -7.07 9.50 -12.04
N ALA A 30 -7.88 10.47 -12.44
CA ALA A 30 -8.00 11.74 -11.74
C ALA A 30 -8.55 11.61 -10.30
N GLN A 31 -9.36 10.59 -10.05
CA GLN A 31 -9.95 10.28 -8.74
C GLN A 31 -8.90 10.12 -7.62
N HIS A 32 -7.64 9.85 -7.95
CA HIS A 32 -6.55 9.68 -6.99
C HIS A 32 -5.50 10.79 -7.04
N ARG A 33 -5.86 12.02 -7.48
CA ARG A 33 -4.95 13.17 -7.61
C ARG A 33 -3.97 13.35 -6.45
N ARG A 34 -4.43 13.28 -5.19
CA ARG A 34 -3.56 13.42 -4.00
C ARG A 34 -2.46 12.35 -3.92
N LYS A 35 -2.73 11.12 -4.37
CA LYS A 35 -1.73 10.04 -4.42
C LYS A 35 -0.80 10.23 -5.62
N VAL A 36 -1.36 10.57 -6.77
CA VAL A 36 -0.61 10.83 -8.01
C VAL A 36 0.41 11.96 -7.81
N GLN A 37 0.04 13.02 -7.09
CA GLN A 37 0.91 14.14 -6.73
C GLN A 37 2.15 13.76 -5.90
N ARG A 38 2.12 12.60 -5.23
CA ARG A 38 3.24 12.10 -4.43
C ARG A 38 4.20 11.23 -5.22
N ILE A 39 3.87 10.88 -6.47
CA ILE A 39 4.76 10.13 -7.34
C ILE A 39 5.89 11.06 -7.78
N THR A 40 7.11 10.63 -7.51
CA THR A 40 8.32 11.34 -7.92
C THR A 40 9.21 10.44 -8.77
N GLU A 41 10.11 11.06 -9.53
CA GLU A 41 11.14 10.32 -10.25
C GLU A 41 11.93 9.39 -9.32
N GLY A 42 12.22 8.18 -9.79
CA GLY A 42 12.86 7.12 -9.04
C GLY A 42 11.90 6.23 -8.25
N ASP A 43 10.63 6.60 -8.07
CA ASP A 43 9.64 5.73 -7.44
C ASP A 43 9.45 4.42 -8.23
N ARG A 44 9.15 3.33 -7.52
CA ARG A 44 8.93 2.01 -8.13
C ARG A 44 7.45 1.75 -8.28
N ILE A 45 7.05 1.17 -9.40
CA ILE A 45 5.65 0.88 -9.73
C ILE A 45 5.51 -0.60 -10.06
N LEU A 46 4.54 -1.24 -9.42
CA LEU A 46 4.09 -2.59 -9.68
C LEU A 46 2.78 -2.53 -10.46
N LEU A 47 2.72 -3.20 -11.60
CA LEU A 47 1.52 -3.30 -12.44
C LEU A 47 0.77 -4.59 -12.10
N TYR A 48 -0.46 -4.41 -11.64
CA TYR A 48 -1.38 -5.47 -11.25
C TYR A 48 -2.61 -5.47 -12.16
N ILE A 49 -2.99 -6.65 -12.65
CA ILE A 49 -4.15 -6.85 -13.51
C ILE A 49 -5.33 -7.33 -12.65
N SER A 50 -6.36 -6.49 -12.53
CA SER A 50 -7.47 -6.68 -11.57
C SER A 50 -8.30 -7.93 -11.84
N HIS A 51 -8.78 -8.12 -13.07
CA HIS A 51 -9.69 -9.22 -13.41
C HIS A 51 -8.99 -10.59 -13.32
N LEU A 52 -7.72 -10.64 -13.70
CA LEU A 52 -6.92 -11.86 -13.61
C LEU A 52 -6.32 -12.09 -12.22
N ARG A 53 -6.35 -11.06 -11.36
CA ARG A 53 -5.67 -10.99 -10.06
C ARG A 53 -4.19 -11.35 -10.13
N ARG A 54 -3.45 -10.74 -11.07
CA ARG A 54 -2.06 -11.11 -11.35
C ARG A 54 -1.09 -9.95 -11.24
N PHE A 55 0.09 -10.20 -10.70
CA PHE A 55 1.24 -9.30 -10.81
C PHE A 55 1.97 -9.60 -12.12
N ALA A 56 2.22 -8.56 -12.92
CA ALA A 56 2.64 -8.74 -14.31
C ALA A 56 3.95 -8.02 -14.66
N ALA A 57 4.16 -6.80 -14.16
CA ALA A 57 5.36 -6.03 -14.49
C ALA A 57 5.75 -5.04 -13.39
N THR A 58 7.04 -4.71 -13.31
CA THR A 58 7.54 -3.57 -12.54
C THR A 58 8.14 -2.52 -13.46
N ALA A 59 8.14 -1.29 -13.00
CA ALA A 59 8.74 -0.15 -13.67
C ALA A 59 9.28 0.86 -12.65
N THR A 60 10.07 1.81 -13.13
CA THR A 60 10.54 2.96 -12.37
C THR A 60 9.96 4.23 -12.98
N ALA A 61 9.39 5.10 -12.16
CA ALA A 61 8.93 6.41 -12.58
C ALA A 61 10.13 7.27 -13.00
N MET A 62 10.06 7.83 -14.20
CA MET A 62 11.09 8.69 -14.79
C MET A 62 10.66 10.16 -14.84
N SER A 63 9.48 10.47 -14.29
CA SER A 63 8.98 11.83 -14.18
C SER A 63 8.01 11.94 -13.00
N SER A 64 7.77 13.17 -12.55
CA SER A 64 6.55 13.48 -11.81
C SER A 64 5.32 13.39 -12.73
N PHE A 65 4.13 13.41 -12.16
CA PHE A 65 2.89 13.41 -12.94
C PHE A 65 2.70 14.70 -13.73
N TYR A 66 2.02 14.60 -14.87
CA TYR A 66 1.55 15.74 -15.65
C TYR A 66 0.16 15.46 -16.20
N GLU A 67 -0.59 16.52 -16.52
CA GLU A 67 -1.90 16.42 -17.14
C GLU A 67 -1.73 16.26 -18.65
N ALA A 68 -2.48 15.32 -19.23
CA ALA A 68 -2.53 15.07 -20.66
C ALA A 68 -3.91 14.56 -21.06
N GLU A 69 -4.42 15.02 -22.21
CA GLU A 69 -5.74 14.66 -22.72
C GLU A 69 -5.70 13.54 -23.77
N GLU A 70 -4.52 12.98 -24.05
CA GLU A 70 -4.37 11.93 -25.06
C GLU A 70 -5.17 10.67 -24.65
N PRO A 71 -6.15 10.22 -25.47
CA PRO A 71 -7.00 9.08 -25.16
C PRO A 71 -6.29 7.76 -25.46
N ILE A 72 -5.20 7.50 -24.74
CA ILE A 72 -4.34 6.34 -24.94
C ILE A 72 -4.98 5.07 -24.39
N TRP A 73 -5.59 5.17 -23.21
CA TRP A 73 -6.20 4.08 -22.48
C TRP A 73 -7.72 4.13 -22.59
N VAL A 74 -8.35 2.97 -22.53
CA VAL A 74 -9.80 2.84 -22.57
C VAL A 74 -10.37 3.21 -21.21
N ASN A 75 -11.28 4.18 -21.19
CA ASN A 75 -11.92 4.66 -19.97
C ASN A 75 -12.59 3.50 -19.21
N GLU A 76 -12.33 3.44 -17.91
CA GLU A 76 -12.99 2.47 -17.03
C GLU A 76 -14.13 3.20 -16.31
N GLY A 77 -15.36 2.95 -16.76
CA GLY A 77 -16.55 3.69 -16.34
C GLY A 77 -16.56 5.11 -16.90
N SER A 78 -16.93 6.11 -16.08
CA SER A 78 -16.90 7.53 -16.46
C SER A 78 -15.54 8.20 -16.27
N THR A 79 -14.53 7.45 -15.82
CA THR A 79 -13.22 8.00 -15.46
C THR A 79 -12.15 7.69 -16.50
N GLY A 80 -11.54 8.73 -17.03
CA GLY A 80 -10.38 8.62 -17.91
C GLY A 80 -9.04 8.69 -17.17
N PHE A 81 -7.96 8.64 -17.96
CA PHE A 81 -6.58 8.63 -17.51
C PHE A 81 -5.90 9.98 -17.78
N SER A 82 -6.39 11.04 -17.13
CA SER A 82 -5.95 12.42 -17.35
C SER A 82 -4.54 12.73 -16.83
N TYR A 83 -3.98 11.87 -15.98
CA TYR A 83 -2.64 12.04 -15.41
C TYR A 83 -1.68 11.02 -15.96
N HIS A 84 -0.54 11.46 -16.49
CA HIS A 84 0.47 10.57 -17.05
C HIS A 84 1.78 10.66 -16.29
N ILE A 85 2.55 9.58 -16.32
CA ILE A 85 3.95 9.53 -15.88
C ILE A 85 4.79 8.77 -16.90
N LYS A 86 6.04 9.19 -17.07
CA LYS A 86 7.02 8.44 -17.86
C LYS A 86 7.58 7.29 -17.03
N LEU A 87 7.83 6.18 -17.68
CA LEU A 87 8.32 4.95 -17.06
C LEU A 87 9.60 4.46 -17.73
N LYS A 88 10.44 3.81 -16.94
CA LYS A 88 11.48 2.91 -17.39
C LYS A 88 11.09 1.48 -16.98
N PRO A 89 10.99 0.52 -17.91
CA PRO A 89 10.63 -0.85 -17.57
C PRO A 89 11.64 -1.48 -16.60
N GLY A 90 11.13 -2.26 -15.65
CA GLY A 90 11.89 -3.08 -14.71
C GLY A 90 11.82 -4.55 -15.12
N VAL A 91 11.14 -5.36 -14.33
CA VAL A 91 10.92 -6.79 -14.63
C VAL A 91 9.57 -6.94 -15.33
N ILE A 92 9.56 -7.49 -16.54
CA ILE A 92 8.34 -7.75 -17.32
C ILE A 92 8.17 -9.26 -17.43
N LEU A 93 7.07 -9.79 -16.90
CA LEU A 93 6.74 -11.21 -17.04
C LEU A 93 6.07 -11.49 -18.39
N LYS A 94 6.26 -12.69 -18.91
CA LYS A 94 5.39 -13.25 -19.95
C LYS A 94 4.05 -13.66 -19.32
N ASP A 95 3.01 -13.78 -20.12
CA ASP A 95 1.64 -14.13 -19.68
C ASP A 95 1.58 -15.41 -18.84
N GLU A 96 2.37 -16.42 -19.24
CA GLU A 96 2.51 -17.72 -18.57
C GLU A 96 3.21 -17.59 -17.20
N GLN A 97 4.01 -16.55 -17.02
CA GLN A 97 4.80 -16.29 -15.82
C GLN A 97 4.08 -15.36 -14.85
N PHE A 98 2.96 -14.75 -15.23
CA PHE A 98 2.21 -13.85 -14.36
C PHE A 98 1.90 -14.52 -13.01
N ILE A 99 2.21 -13.81 -11.93
CA ILE A 99 2.07 -14.36 -10.59
C ILE A 99 0.62 -14.18 -10.14
N ASP A 100 -0.06 -15.28 -9.86
CA ASP A 100 -1.37 -15.25 -9.20
C ASP A 100 -1.21 -14.61 -7.80
N ALA A 101 -1.92 -13.51 -7.59
CA ALA A 101 -1.85 -12.78 -6.34
C ALA A 101 -2.33 -13.59 -5.14
N ASN A 102 -3.14 -14.64 -5.30
CA ASN A 102 -3.49 -15.55 -4.20
C ASN A 102 -2.26 -16.22 -3.55
N LEU A 103 -1.15 -16.36 -4.30
CA LEU A 103 0.08 -16.99 -3.80
C LEU A 103 0.89 -16.06 -2.88
N LEU A 104 0.86 -14.76 -3.16
CA LEU A 104 1.70 -13.77 -2.47
C LEU A 104 0.92 -12.81 -1.59
N ALA A 105 -0.30 -12.42 -1.99
CA ALA A 105 -1.10 -11.44 -1.27
C ALA A 105 -1.24 -11.79 0.23
N PRO A 106 -1.59 -13.02 0.66
CA PRO A 106 -1.65 -13.43 2.08
C PRO A 106 -0.38 -13.11 2.91
N ARG A 107 0.77 -12.95 2.26
CA ARG A 107 2.07 -12.69 2.90
C ARG A 107 2.41 -11.20 2.99
N LEU A 108 1.69 -10.34 2.26
CA LEU A 108 1.97 -8.91 2.18
C LEU A 108 1.54 -8.20 3.47
N GLU A 109 2.40 -7.33 3.97
CA GLU A 109 2.08 -6.43 5.07
C GLU A 109 0.90 -5.51 4.74
N TYR A 110 0.78 -5.10 3.48
CA TYR A 110 -0.25 -4.22 2.94
C TYR A 110 -1.67 -4.73 3.23
N ILE A 111 -1.89 -6.04 3.16
CA ILE A 111 -3.22 -6.63 3.34
C ILE A 111 -3.47 -7.16 4.75
N LYS A 112 -2.50 -7.08 5.68
CA LYS A 112 -2.63 -7.66 7.04
C LYS A 112 -3.84 -7.16 7.84
N ARG A 113 -4.41 -6.02 7.45
CA ARG A 113 -5.60 -5.41 8.09
C ARG A 113 -6.93 -5.95 7.54
N TRP A 114 -6.89 -6.71 6.45
CA TRP A 114 -8.05 -7.31 5.83
C TRP A 114 -8.24 -8.75 6.30
N ASN A 115 -9.49 -9.21 6.31
CA ASN A 115 -9.77 -10.62 6.51
C ASN A 115 -9.11 -11.44 5.38
N PRO A 116 -8.49 -12.59 5.68
CA PRO A 116 -7.82 -13.40 4.66
C PRO A 116 -8.71 -13.83 3.49
N GLU A 117 -10.03 -13.92 3.69
CA GLU A 117 -10.99 -14.29 2.64
C GLU A 117 -11.33 -13.09 1.73
N ASP A 118 -11.27 -11.87 2.26
CA ASP A 118 -11.68 -10.63 1.60
C ASP A 118 -10.50 -9.77 1.13
N TRP A 119 -9.28 -10.32 1.14
CA TRP A 119 -8.06 -9.55 0.89
C TRP A 119 -8.09 -8.81 -0.46
N TYR A 120 -8.77 -9.35 -1.47
CA TYR A 120 -8.87 -8.76 -2.80
C TYR A 120 -9.56 -7.39 -2.78
N MET A 121 -10.40 -7.12 -1.77
CA MET A 121 -11.01 -5.81 -1.58
C MET A 121 -9.98 -4.72 -1.21
N ALA A 122 -8.82 -5.11 -0.68
CA ALA A 122 -7.70 -4.19 -0.44
C ALA A 122 -7.17 -3.54 -1.72
N PHE A 123 -7.40 -4.20 -2.86
CA PHE A 123 -6.97 -3.78 -4.19
C PHE A 123 -8.09 -3.07 -4.97
N GLN A 124 -9.09 -2.53 -4.26
CA GLN A 124 -10.05 -1.63 -4.87
C GLN A 124 -9.46 -0.21 -5.04
N GLY A 125 -9.63 0.33 -6.24
CA GLY A 125 -9.03 1.61 -6.65
C GLY A 125 -7.92 1.39 -7.67
N ASN A 126 -7.36 2.49 -8.19
CA ASN A 126 -6.35 2.42 -9.26
C ASN A 126 -4.91 2.55 -8.75
N LEU A 127 -4.68 3.16 -7.58
CA LEU A 127 -3.32 3.44 -7.09
C LEU A 127 -3.17 3.22 -5.58
N HIS A 128 -2.19 2.40 -5.20
CA HIS A 128 -1.92 1.96 -3.83
C HIS A 128 -0.45 2.21 -3.49
N LEU A 129 -0.19 2.68 -2.26
CA LEU A 129 1.17 2.79 -1.73
C LEU A 129 1.50 1.50 -0.99
N LEU A 130 2.58 0.83 -1.39
CA LEU A 130 3.06 -0.42 -0.79
C LEU A 130 4.23 -0.17 0.18
N PRO A 131 4.33 -0.98 1.24
CA PRO A 131 5.58 -1.14 1.98
C PRO A 131 6.71 -1.62 1.08
N LYS A 132 7.94 -1.18 1.36
CA LYS A 132 9.14 -1.61 0.63
C LYS A 132 9.31 -3.14 0.63
N ASN A 133 9.06 -3.78 1.77
CA ASN A 133 9.19 -5.24 1.93
C ASN A 133 8.26 -6.00 0.98
N ASP A 134 7.02 -5.54 0.86
CA ASP A 134 6.00 -6.16 0.00
C ASP A 134 6.37 -6.05 -1.47
N PHE A 135 6.75 -4.85 -1.92
CA PHE A 135 7.20 -4.65 -3.29
C PHE A 135 8.42 -5.53 -3.60
N THR A 136 9.40 -5.54 -2.69
CA THR A 136 10.63 -6.33 -2.86
C THR A 136 10.31 -7.82 -2.94
N LEU A 137 9.43 -8.33 -2.06
CA LEU A 137 9.00 -9.73 -2.09
C LEU A 137 8.42 -10.13 -3.45
N ILE A 138 7.50 -9.33 -3.98
CA ILE A 138 6.85 -9.60 -5.27
C ILE A 138 7.89 -9.52 -6.39
N GLU A 139 8.69 -8.46 -6.42
CA GLU A 139 9.69 -8.27 -7.46
C GLU A 139 10.74 -9.39 -7.48
N GLU A 140 11.24 -9.84 -6.32
CA GLU A 140 12.18 -10.96 -6.25
C GLU A 140 11.59 -12.25 -6.80
N GLU A 141 10.30 -12.52 -6.54
CA GLU A 141 9.62 -13.66 -7.13
C GLU A 141 9.46 -13.52 -8.64
N MET A 142 9.16 -12.31 -9.12
CA MET A 142 9.12 -12.02 -10.56
C MET A 142 10.49 -12.24 -11.22
N LYS A 143 11.59 -11.81 -10.58
CA LYS A 143 12.95 -12.00 -11.10
C LYS A 143 13.30 -13.48 -11.21
N LYS A 144 12.96 -14.31 -10.21
CA LYS A 144 13.18 -15.76 -10.28
C LYS A 144 12.46 -16.39 -11.46
N LEU A 145 11.22 -15.98 -11.73
CA LEU A 145 10.47 -16.49 -12.89
C LEU A 145 11.03 -15.97 -14.21
N HIS A 146 11.38 -14.69 -14.29
CA HIS A 146 11.87 -14.05 -15.51
C HIS A 146 13.26 -14.54 -15.93
N PHE A 147 14.21 -14.60 -14.98
CA PHE A 147 15.61 -14.97 -15.22
C PHE A 147 15.90 -16.46 -14.97
N GLY A 148 14.98 -17.21 -14.35
CA GLY A 148 15.09 -18.65 -14.15
C GLY A 148 16.19 -19.06 -13.17
N LYS A 149 16.75 -20.27 -13.39
CA LYS A 149 17.71 -20.93 -12.48
C LYS A 149 19.04 -20.18 -12.31
N SER A 150 19.38 -19.27 -13.22
CA SER A 150 20.59 -18.45 -13.15
C SER A 150 20.42 -17.20 -12.29
N TYR A 151 19.21 -16.92 -11.79
CA TYR A 151 18.99 -15.79 -10.91
C TYR A 151 19.62 -16.04 -9.54
N VAL A 152 20.61 -15.22 -9.18
CA VAL A 152 21.16 -15.17 -7.83
C VAL A 152 20.49 -13.99 -7.12
N PRO A 153 19.61 -14.23 -6.12
CA PRO A 153 19.06 -13.15 -5.33
C PRO A 153 20.19 -12.37 -4.67
N THR A 154 20.15 -11.05 -4.74
CA THR A 154 20.99 -10.21 -3.87
C THR A 154 20.61 -10.46 -2.42
N ASP A 155 21.59 -10.69 -1.54
CA ASP A 155 21.39 -11.07 -0.14
C ASP A 155 20.40 -10.15 0.59
N PHE A 156 19.14 -10.56 0.62
CA PHE A 156 18.09 -9.89 1.37
C PHE A 156 18.09 -10.46 2.77
N THR A 157 18.70 -9.76 3.72
CA THR A 157 18.46 -9.99 5.14
C THR A 157 17.18 -9.24 5.51
N PRO A 158 16.00 -9.90 5.64
CA PRO A 158 14.84 -9.25 6.20
C PRO A 158 15.19 -8.79 7.63
N PRO A 159 14.76 -7.59 8.07
CA PRO A 159 14.94 -7.20 9.46
C PRO A 159 14.25 -8.25 10.33
N VAL A 160 15.02 -8.88 11.23
CA VAL A 160 14.52 -9.89 12.15
C VAL A 160 13.36 -9.30 12.93
N ASN A 161 12.16 -9.83 12.71
CA ASN A 161 10.95 -9.43 13.40
C ASN A 161 11.13 -9.63 14.91
N SER A 162 11.40 -8.54 15.64
CA SER A 162 11.67 -8.54 17.08
C SER A 162 10.42 -8.76 17.94
N GLN A 163 9.26 -9.03 17.33
CA GLN A 163 8.02 -9.37 18.03
C GLN A 163 7.89 -10.88 18.27
N ARG A 164 8.85 -11.42 19.02
CA ARG A 164 8.65 -12.65 19.79
C ARG A 164 9.33 -12.54 21.15
N ARG A 165 9.09 -11.43 21.87
CA ARG A 165 9.22 -11.43 23.33
C ARG A 165 8.17 -12.38 23.89
N ARG A 166 8.57 -13.64 24.00
CA ARG A 166 7.89 -14.67 24.78
C ARG A 166 7.59 -14.09 26.15
N ARG A 167 6.31 -14.00 26.49
CA ARG A 167 5.85 -13.95 27.87
C ARG A 167 6.35 -15.23 28.55
N SER A 168 7.46 -15.14 29.29
CA SER A 168 7.79 -16.14 30.31
C SER A 168 7.27 -15.62 31.64
N GLY A 169 6.18 -16.22 32.10
CA GLY A 169 5.75 -16.11 33.49
C GLY A 169 6.67 -16.90 34.43
N GLY A 170 6.64 -16.50 35.71
CA GLY A 170 7.33 -17.15 36.83
C GLY A 170 8.61 -16.38 37.22
N ARG A 171 8.89 -16.04 38.47
CA ARG A 171 8.38 -16.46 39.78
C ARG A 171 8.72 -15.36 40.79
N ARG A 172 7.88 -15.23 41.81
CA ARG A 172 8.11 -14.46 43.05
C ARG A 172 9.49 -14.77 43.63
N ASN A 173 10.23 -13.76 44.08
CA ASN A 173 11.01 -13.89 45.30
C ASN A 173 10.95 -12.60 46.13
N ARG A 174 10.86 -12.82 47.44
CA ARG A 174 10.49 -11.88 48.49
C ARG A 174 11.69 -11.87 49.44
N GLN A 175 12.36 -10.74 49.64
CA GLN A 175 13.13 -10.50 50.86
C GLN A 175 13.41 -9.00 51.07
N ASN A 176 13.26 -8.61 52.33
CA ASN A 176 13.21 -7.27 52.91
C ASN A 176 14.60 -6.70 53.24
N GLN A 177 14.61 -5.35 53.38
CA GLN A 177 15.37 -4.51 54.35
C GLN A 177 16.91 -4.53 54.27
N ASP A 178 17.69 -3.46 54.45
CA ASP A 178 17.54 -2.12 55.04
C ASP A 178 18.66 -1.20 54.48
N GLY A 179 18.49 0.12 54.56
CA GLY A 179 19.62 1.07 54.48
C GLY A 179 19.34 2.41 53.79
N GLN A 180 18.78 3.36 54.54
CA GLN A 180 18.90 4.81 54.29
C GLN A 180 20.03 5.36 55.21
N PRO A 181 20.68 6.53 54.94
CA PRO A 181 19.97 7.81 54.81
C PRO A 181 20.57 8.96 53.95
N GLN A 182 19.66 9.90 53.65
CA GLN A 182 19.75 11.37 53.59
C GLN A 182 20.70 12.13 52.63
N THR A 183 20.10 13.05 51.86
CA THR A 183 20.38 14.50 51.97
C THR A 183 19.26 15.36 51.34
N ASP A 184 19.25 16.64 51.74
CA ASP A 184 18.14 17.59 51.90
C ASP A 184 17.45 18.22 50.66
N GLN A 185 16.14 18.46 50.83
CA GLN A 185 15.23 19.63 50.56
C GLN A 185 15.59 20.79 49.58
N PRO A 186 14.64 21.68 49.17
CA PRO A 186 13.21 21.82 49.51
C PRO A 186 12.21 21.99 48.33
N GLN A 187 10.92 21.92 48.69
CA GLN A 187 9.73 22.22 47.88
C GLN A 187 9.52 23.74 47.66
N ALA A 188 8.90 24.08 46.52
CA ALA A 188 7.96 25.21 46.44
C ALA A 188 6.81 24.85 45.49
N VAL A 189 5.60 24.98 46.03
CA VAL A 189 4.30 24.74 45.40
C VAL A 189 3.83 26.01 44.71
N GLN A 190 3.28 25.91 43.50
CA GLN A 190 2.15 26.75 43.05
C GLN A 190 1.51 26.21 41.76
N ASN A 191 0.25 25.80 41.90
CA ASN A 191 -0.77 25.69 40.85
C ASN A 191 -1.32 27.11 40.57
N PRO A 192 -1.96 27.43 39.41
CA PRO A 192 -3.26 26.82 39.10
C PRO A 192 -3.72 26.75 37.61
N SER A 193 -4.78 25.95 37.43
CA SER A 193 -5.92 26.12 36.49
C SER A 193 -5.73 26.09 34.97
N GLY A 194 -6.46 25.16 34.32
CA GLY A 194 -6.75 25.23 32.88
C GLY A 194 -7.48 23.99 32.34
N GLN A 195 -8.82 23.98 32.49
CA GLN A 195 -9.76 23.10 31.76
C GLN A 195 -9.61 23.35 30.24
N ASN A 196 -9.69 22.38 29.33
CA ASN A 196 -10.91 21.67 28.92
C ASN A 196 -10.56 20.47 28.02
N GLN A 197 -11.21 19.35 28.27
CA GLN A 197 -11.25 18.16 27.43
C GLN A 197 -12.04 18.43 26.16
N THR A 198 -11.48 18.08 25.01
CA THR A 198 -12.19 18.01 23.73
C THR A 198 -12.64 16.57 23.50
N ASP A 199 -13.96 16.35 23.57
CA ASP A 199 -14.58 15.10 23.14
C ASP A 199 -14.42 14.90 21.62
N PRO A 200 -14.16 13.67 21.15
CA PRO A 200 -14.18 13.37 19.72
C PRO A 200 -15.64 13.25 19.21
N PRO A 201 -15.92 13.67 17.96
CA PRO A 201 -17.29 13.70 17.43
C PRO A 201 -17.83 12.29 17.18
N GLN A 202 -19.04 12.02 17.71
CA GLN A 202 -19.82 10.82 17.40
C GLN A 202 -20.37 10.89 15.96
N PHE A 203 -20.02 9.91 15.13
CA PHE A 203 -20.65 9.65 13.83
C PHE A 203 -22.06 9.06 14.05
N ARG A 204 -23.10 9.74 13.54
CA ARG A 204 -24.44 9.17 13.37
C ARG A 204 -24.58 8.61 11.95
N PRO A 205 -25.07 7.38 11.74
CA PRO A 205 -25.41 6.88 10.41
C PRO A 205 -26.72 7.53 9.90
N PRO A 206 -26.90 7.69 8.58
CA PRO A 206 -28.11 8.27 8.00
C PRO A 206 -29.29 7.31 8.11
N GLN A 207 -30.45 7.84 8.54
CA GLN A 207 -31.73 7.14 8.50
C GLN A 207 -32.19 6.93 7.06
N SER A 208 -32.53 5.69 6.73
CA SER A 208 -33.22 5.29 5.52
C SER A 208 -34.65 5.82 5.54
N GLY A 209 -34.94 6.82 4.71
CA GLY A 209 -36.29 7.29 4.43
C GLY A 209 -37.04 6.28 3.57
N GLN A 210 -38.10 5.71 4.15
CA GLN A 210 -39.11 4.91 3.46
C GLN A 210 -39.93 5.81 2.50
N GLY A 211 -40.37 5.21 1.41
CA GLY A 211 -40.86 5.92 0.22
C GLY A 211 -42.30 6.44 0.26
N GLN A 212 -42.67 7.05 -0.86
CA GLN A 212 -44.05 7.26 -1.29
C GLN A 212 -44.15 6.93 -2.79
N PRO A 213 -45.21 6.22 -3.23
CA PRO A 213 -45.51 6.02 -4.64
C PRO A 213 -46.41 7.17 -5.14
N SER A 214 -45.99 7.88 -6.18
CA SER A 214 -46.87 8.83 -6.87
C SER A 214 -47.68 8.12 -7.94
N GLN A 215 -48.98 8.31 -7.84
CA GLN A 215 -50.01 7.74 -8.71
C GLN A 215 -50.00 8.35 -10.10
N ARG A 216 -50.46 7.50 -11.00
CA ARG A 216 -50.96 7.73 -12.37
C ARG A 216 -52.00 8.85 -12.41
N ASN A 217 -51.89 9.70 -13.43
CA ASN A 217 -53.01 10.12 -14.29
C ASN A 217 -52.46 10.48 -15.66
#